data_AF-Q593P1-F1
#
_entry.id   AF-Q593P1-F1
#
_cell.length_a   1.000
_cell.length_b   1.000
_cell.length_c   1.000
_cell.angle_alpha   90.00
_cell.angle_beta   90.00
_cell.angle_gamma   90.00
#
_symmetry.space_group_name_H-M   'P 1'
#
loop_
_entity.id
_entity.type
_entity.pdbx_description
1 polymer ?
#
loop_
_entity_poly.entity_id
_entity_poly.type
_entity_poly.pdbx_seq_one_letter_code
_entity_poly.pdbx_strand_id
1 'polypeptide(L)'
;VCDEKEKKWKCTDIEIQRHVVKSISAFLDCFSRATANNRLIKDSISDIAGALVFILGCKNRAVVGLAANVVIRLIRIVPPSILQSYSLDLVESLAPLLCCQQFDVSLPCAVALNAILVNVRETKEKEVWKIFEDEKTVVSVVSNLQDFSEGSMSVEWFQEMALLLSTIMLKWPQSRYSVWNNPALMGVLESVSQKPDMGLRVATLKLYSSL
;
A
#
# COMPACT_ATOMS: atom_id res chain seq x y z
N VAL A 1 -38.11 -1.32 9.63
CA VAL A 1 -36.70 -1.49 10.08
C VAL A 1 -35.85 -0.83 9.02
N CYS A 2 -35.41 0.40 9.29
CA CYS A 2 -34.62 1.19 8.35
C CYS A 2 -33.20 0.63 8.34
N ASP A 3 -32.80 0.08 7.22
CA ASP A 3 -31.45 -0.36 6.92
C ASP A 3 -30.60 0.92 6.72
N GLU A 4 -30.12 1.52 7.82
CA GLU A 4 -29.16 2.63 7.80
C GLU A 4 -27.82 2.10 7.28
N LYS A 5 -27.74 1.88 5.97
CA LYS A 5 -26.45 1.76 5.30
C LYS A 5 -25.76 3.11 5.47
N GLU A 6 -24.75 3.15 6.33
CA GLU A 6 -23.85 4.30 6.53
C GLU A 6 -23.63 5.02 5.21
N LYS A 7 -24.00 6.29 5.15
CA LYS A 7 -23.81 7.12 3.96
C LYS A 7 -22.32 7.35 3.76
N LYS A 8 -21.66 6.41 3.07
CA LYS A 8 -20.24 6.55 2.70
C LYS A 8 -20.04 7.83 1.90
N TRP A 9 -19.03 8.62 2.26
CA TRP A 9 -18.68 9.83 1.54
C TRP A 9 -18.33 9.52 0.08
N LYS A 10 -18.91 10.27 -0.87
CA LYS A 10 -18.66 10.13 -2.31
C LYS A 10 -18.67 11.50 -2.98
N CYS A 11 -17.55 11.90 -3.55
CA CYS A 11 -17.48 13.06 -4.45
C CYS A 11 -16.34 12.86 -5.45
N THR A 12 -16.61 13.07 -6.73
CA THR A 12 -15.63 12.89 -7.82
C THR A 12 -14.91 14.18 -8.20
N ASP A 13 -15.26 15.31 -7.59
CA ASP A 13 -14.58 16.59 -7.83
C ASP A 13 -13.17 16.57 -7.24
N ILE A 14 -12.17 16.90 -8.06
CA ILE A 14 -10.75 16.78 -7.71
C ILE A 14 -10.36 17.71 -6.56
N GLU A 15 -10.86 18.93 -6.57
CA GLU A 15 -10.48 19.94 -5.58
C GLU A 15 -11.20 19.67 -4.26
N ILE A 16 -12.43 19.17 -4.30
CA ILE A 16 -13.13 18.68 -3.11
C ILE A 16 -12.39 17.46 -2.53
N GLN A 17 -12.02 16.47 -3.35
CA GLN A 17 -11.23 15.31 -2.89
C GLN A 17 -9.91 15.76 -2.27
N ARG A 18 -9.17 16.66 -2.92
CA ARG A 18 -7.92 17.22 -2.41
C ARG A 18 -8.13 17.90 -1.05
N HIS A 19 -9.19 18.69 -0.91
CA HIS A 19 -9.53 19.35 0.34
C HIS A 19 -9.83 18.33 1.45
N VAL A 20 -10.62 17.30 1.15
CA VAL A 20 -10.93 16.23 2.10
C VAL A 20 -9.65 15.52 2.57
N VAL A 21 -8.76 15.13 1.66
CA VAL A 21 -7.48 14.48 2.02
C VAL A 21 -6.64 15.39 2.93
N LYS A 22 -6.55 16.69 2.62
CA LYS A 22 -5.82 17.66 3.45
C LYS A 22 -6.45 17.82 4.84
N SER A 23 -7.77 17.90 4.92
CA SER A 23 -8.51 18.01 6.18
C SER A 23 -8.34 16.76 7.05
N ILE A 24 -8.40 15.56 6.45
CA ILE A 24 -8.10 14.30 7.15
C ILE A 24 -6.65 14.30 7.65
N SER A 25 -5.69 14.72 6.82
CA SER A 25 -4.28 14.79 7.23
C SER A 25 -4.09 15.71 8.44
N ALA A 26 -4.66 16.92 8.39
CA ALA A 26 -4.58 17.88 9.49
C ALA A 26 -5.27 17.36 10.76
N PHE A 27 -6.40 16.68 10.59
CA PHE A 27 -7.09 16.01 11.70
C PHE A 27 -6.18 14.95 12.34
N LEU A 28 -5.57 14.06 11.54
CA LEU A 28 -4.67 13.01 12.05
C LEU A 28 -3.44 13.59 12.77
N ASP A 29 -2.93 14.75 12.36
CA ASP A 29 -1.79 15.41 13.01
C ASP A 29 -2.13 15.87 14.45
N CYS A 30 -3.42 16.00 14.80
CA CYS A 30 -3.87 16.32 16.15
C CYS A 30 -3.93 15.11 17.10
N PHE A 31 -3.75 13.88 16.59
CA PHE A 31 -3.89 12.66 17.38
C PHE A 31 -2.59 11.89 17.51
N SER A 32 -2.46 11.22 18.65
CA SER A 32 -1.44 10.20 18.88
C SER A 32 -2.07 8.83 18.99
N ARG A 33 -1.25 7.78 18.93
CA ARG A 33 -1.71 6.40 19.16
C ARG A 33 -2.38 6.22 20.53
N ALA A 34 -1.99 7.02 21.55
CA ALA A 34 -2.60 6.99 22.88
C ALA A 34 -4.05 7.50 22.89
N THR A 35 -4.39 8.44 22.00
CA THR A 35 -5.74 9.00 21.89
C THR A 35 -6.66 8.13 21.02
N ALA A 36 -6.13 7.26 20.17
CA ALA A 36 -6.89 6.53 19.14
C ALA A 36 -7.95 5.54 19.69
N ASN A 37 -7.92 5.20 20.99
CA ASN A 37 -8.90 4.34 21.64
C ASN A 37 -10.17 5.07 22.12
N ASN A 38 -10.23 6.40 21.98
CA ASN A 38 -11.43 7.16 22.33
C ASN A 38 -12.58 6.81 21.35
N ARG A 39 -13.79 6.59 21.88
CA ARG A 39 -14.99 6.24 21.11
C ARG A 39 -15.26 7.22 19.97
N LEU A 40 -15.12 8.53 20.21
CA LEU A 40 -15.33 9.57 19.18
C LEU A 40 -14.34 9.45 18.01
N ILE A 41 -13.12 9.01 18.30
CA ILE A 41 -12.08 8.82 17.28
C ILE A 41 -12.38 7.56 16.47
N LYS A 42 -12.91 6.50 17.09
CA LYS A 42 -13.30 5.29 16.39
C LYS A 42 -14.36 5.53 15.32
N ASP A 43 -15.40 6.31 15.62
CA ASP A 43 -16.45 6.64 14.66
C ASP A 43 -15.88 7.48 13.50
N SER A 44 -15.02 8.46 13.82
CA SER A 44 -14.31 9.28 12.83
C SER A 44 -13.40 8.44 11.91
N ILE A 45 -12.75 7.39 12.43
CA ILE A 45 -11.90 6.49 11.63
C ILE A 45 -12.71 5.77 10.56
N SER A 46 -13.97 5.40 10.85
CA SER A 46 -14.85 4.76 9.86
C SER A 46 -15.12 5.67 8.66
N ASP A 47 -15.48 6.92 8.94
CA ASP A 47 -15.72 7.93 7.91
C ASP A 47 -14.45 8.24 7.11
N ILE A 48 -13.31 8.36 7.81
CA ILE A 48 -11.99 8.59 7.19
C ILE A 48 -11.62 7.43 6.27
N ALA A 49 -11.72 6.18 6.73
CA ALA A 49 -11.41 5.01 5.94
C ALA A 49 -12.33 4.92 4.71
N GLY A 50 -13.64 5.15 4.88
CA GLY A 50 -14.60 5.17 3.79
C GLY A 50 -14.29 6.24 2.73
N ALA A 51 -13.93 7.45 3.15
CA ALA A 51 -13.52 8.52 2.25
C ALA A 51 -12.22 8.18 1.50
N LEU A 52 -11.21 7.66 2.20
CA LEU A 52 -9.93 7.28 1.59
C LEU A 52 -10.09 6.16 0.56
N VAL A 53 -10.85 5.11 0.88
CA VAL A 53 -11.19 4.01 -0.05
C VAL A 53 -11.83 4.57 -1.31
N PHE A 54 -12.81 5.47 -1.17
CA PHE A 54 -13.48 6.06 -2.32
C PHE A 54 -12.53 6.91 -3.18
N ILE A 55 -11.71 7.77 -2.55
CA ILE A 55 -10.76 8.64 -3.26
C ILE A 55 -9.69 7.82 -3.99
N LEU A 56 -9.15 6.78 -3.36
CA LEU A 56 -8.21 5.85 -3.98
C LEU A 56 -8.85 5.11 -5.16
N GLY A 57 -10.09 4.64 -4.99
CA GLY A 57 -10.88 3.98 -6.04
C GLY A 57 -11.21 4.87 -7.24
N CYS A 58 -11.22 6.20 -7.10
CA CYS A 58 -11.35 7.13 -8.22
C CYS A 58 -10.12 7.13 -9.14
N LYS A 59 -8.98 6.59 -8.69
CA LYS A 59 -7.73 6.48 -9.45
C LYS A 59 -7.24 7.83 -10.02
N ASN A 60 -7.61 8.94 -9.38
CA ASN A 60 -7.23 10.27 -9.83
C ASN A 60 -5.79 10.61 -9.41
N ARG A 61 -4.88 10.63 -10.38
CA ARG A 61 -3.44 10.87 -10.18
C ARG A 61 -3.11 12.11 -9.36
N ALA A 62 -3.92 13.18 -9.45
CA ALA A 62 -3.66 14.43 -8.73
C ALA A 62 -3.90 14.35 -7.22
N VAL A 63 -4.57 13.28 -6.74
CA VAL A 63 -5.00 13.14 -5.33
C VAL A 63 -4.59 11.79 -4.74
N VAL A 64 -4.51 10.71 -5.51
CA VAL A 64 -4.24 9.35 -5.00
C VAL A 64 -2.91 9.23 -4.25
N GLY A 65 -1.84 9.91 -4.68
CA GLY A 65 -0.57 9.93 -3.94
C GLY A 65 -0.69 10.58 -2.56
N LEU A 66 -1.47 11.66 -2.45
CA LEU A 66 -1.78 12.30 -1.16
C LEU A 66 -2.65 11.40 -0.29
N ALA A 67 -3.67 10.76 -0.88
CA ALA A 67 -4.55 9.85 -0.16
C ALA A 67 -3.79 8.63 0.39
N ALA A 68 -2.90 8.02 -0.40
CA ALA A 68 -2.07 6.91 0.02
C ALA A 68 -1.14 7.30 1.19
N ASN A 69 -0.54 8.50 1.15
CA ASN A 69 0.23 9.03 2.27
C ASN A 69 -0.61 9.19 3.55
N VAL A 70 -1.86 9.65 3.43
CA VAL A 70 -2.78 9.74 4.57
C VAL A 70 -3.14 8.35 5.11
N VAL A 71 -3.28 7.33 4.25
CA VAL A 71 -3.46 5.94 4.69
C VAL A 71 -2.26 5.46 5.52
N ILE A 72 -1.02 5.76 5.12
CA ILE A 72 0.17 5.42 5.91
C ILE A 72 0.08 6.05 7.31
N ARG A 73 -0.30 7.33 7.40
CA ARG A 73 -0.47 8.02 8.69
C ARG A 73 -1.57 7.38 9.53
N LEU A 74 -2.70 7.06 8.91
CA LEU A 74 -3.82 6.38 9.56
C LEU A 74 -3.36 5.04 10.15
N ILE A 75 -2.61 4.23 9.40
CA ILE A 75 -2.10 2.93 9.86
C ILE A 75 -1.14 3.08 11.05
N ARG A 76 -0.33 4.13 11.08
CA ARG A 76 0.59 4.39 12.19
C ARG A 76 -0.14 4.75 13.48
N ILE A 77 -1.17 5.59 13.38
CA ILE A 77 -1.92 6.12 14.54
C ILE A 77 -2.93 5.10 15.06
N VAL A 78 -3.68 4.46 14.17
CA VAL A 78 -4.81 3.61 14.53
C VAL A 78 -4.34 2.20 14.90
N PRO A 79 -4.83 1.61 16.01
CA PRO A 79 -4.53 0.24 16.38
C PRO A 79 -4.91 -0.76 15.27
N PRO A 80 -4.10 -1.81 15.03
CA PRO A 80 -4.39 -2.82 14.03
C PRO A 80 -5.78 -3.45 14.19
N SER A 81 -6.27 -3.61 15.42
CA SER A 81 -7.59 -4.18 15.72
C SER A 81 -8.76 -3.41 15.10
N ILE A 82 -8.66 -2.09 15.01
CA ILE A 82 -9.66 -1.22 14.37
C ILE A 82 -9.46 -1.23 12.86
N LEU A 83 -8.22 -1.17 12.38
CA LEU A 83 -7.92 -1.18 10.94
C LEU A 83 -8.34 -2.47 10.23
N GLN A 84 -8.44 -3.59 10.96
CA GLN A 84 -8.88 -4.86 10.38
C GLN A 84 -10.22 -4.80 9.66
N SER A 85 -11.17 -3.96 10.10
CA SER A 85 -12.46 -3.85 9.41
C SER A 85 -12.32 -3.27 8.00
N TYR A 86 -11.30 -2.45 7.77
CA TYR A 86 -11.09 -1.70 6.52
C TYR A 86 -9.95 -2.26 5.66
N SER A 87 -9.19 -3.24 6.16
CA SER A 87 -7.99 -3.75 5.49
C SER A 87 -8.26 -4.27 4.07
N LEU A 88 -9.40 -4.92 3.86
CA LEU A 88 -9.76 -5.49 2.55
C LEU A 88 -10.08 -4.39 1.54
N ASP A 89 -10.98 -3.46 1.91
CA ASP A 89 -11.36 -2.31 1.08
C ASP A 89 -10.14 -1.44 0.72
N LEU A 90 -9.21 -1.27 1.66
CA LEU A 90 -7.96 -0.54 1.43
C LEU A 90 -7.03 -1.30 0.47
N VAL A 91 -6.89 -2.61 0.63
CA VAL A 91 -6.09 -3.45 -0.28
C VAL A 91 -6.66 -3.39 -1.70
N GLU A 92 -7.98 -3.54 -1.84
CA GLU A 92 -8.70 -3.46 -3.12
C GLU A 92 -8.51 -2.10 -3.81
N SER A 93 -8.41 -1.02 -3.03
CA SER A 93 -8.21 0.32 -3.57
C SER A 93 -6.74 0.64 -3.89
N LEU A 94 -5.78 0.08 -3.13
CA LEU A 94 -4.35 0.38 -3.27
C LEU A 94 -3.64 -0.52 -4.29
N ALA A 95 -3.99 -1.80 -4.35
CA ALA A 95 -3.34 -2.78 -5.23
C ALA A 95 -3.32 -2.35 -6.73
N PRO A 96 -4.43 -1.86 -7.31
CA PRO A 96 -4.45 -1.43 -8.71
C PRO A 96 -3.54 -0.22 -8.98
N LEU A 97 -3.25 0.59 -7.96
CA LEU A 97 -2.45 1.80 -8.09
C LEU A 97 -0.94 1.51 -8.21
N LEU A 98 -0.50 0.29 -7.86
CA LEU A 98 0.89 -0.14 -8.05
C LEU A 98 1.29 -0.24 -9.52
N CYS A 99 0.31 -0.42 -10.42
CA CYS A 99 0.54 -0.38 -11.87
C CYS A 99 0.86 1.03 -12.39
N CYS A 100 0.67 2.08 -11.59
CA CYS A 100 0.97 3.44 -12.01
C CYS A 100 2.48 3.67 -11.98
N GLN A 101 3.10 3.92 -13.14
CA GLN A 101 4.53 4.24 -13.25
C GLN A 101 4.93 5.58 -12.59
N GLN A 102 3.98 6.35 -12.05
CA GLN A 102 4.28 7.59 -11.35
C GLN A 102 4.76 7.31 -9.92
N PHE A 103 6.01 7.70 -9.65
CA PHE A 103 6.67 7.54 -8.36
C PHE A 103 5.83 8.07 -7.17
N ASP A 104 5.25 9.27 -7.32
CA ASP A 104 4.44 9.94 -6.27
C ASP A 104 3.17 9.18 -5.88
N VAL A 105 2.80 8.17 -6.68
CA VAL A 105 1.65 7.30 -6.43
C VAL A 105 2.11 5.92 -5.99
N SER A 106 3.02 5.29 -6.75
CA SER A 106 3.40 3.89 -6.54
C SER A 106 4.13 3.66 -5.22
N LEU A 107 5.02 4.58 -4.82
CA LEU A 107 5.76 4.48 -3.56
C LEU A 107 4.85 4.49 -2.33
N PRO A 108 4.02 5.54 -2.09
CA PRO A 108 3.16 5.54 -0.91
C PRO A 108 2.11 4.42 -0.96
N CYS A 109 1.68 3.97 -2.14
CA CYS A 109 0.82 2.78 -2.25
C CYS A 109 1.54 1.50 -1.78
N ALA A 110 2.80 1.30 -2.19
CA ALA A 110 3.59 0.14 -1.77
C ALA A 110 3.82 0.11 -0.26
N VAL A 111 4.19 1.26 0.31
CA VAL A 111 4.39 1.42 1.77
C VAL A 111 3.09 1.16 2.54
N ALA A 112 1.98 1.76 2.10
CA ALA A 112 0.67 1.57 2.71
C ALA A 112 0.23 0.10 2.65
N LEU A 113 0.35 -0.52 1.47
CA LEU A 113 -0.04 -1.91 1.27
C LEU A 113 0.80 -2.85 2.13
N ASN A 114 2.13 -2.71 2.13
CA ASN A 114 3.01 -3.52 2.96
C ASN A 114 2.66 -3.42 4.45
N ALA A 115 2.38 -2.20 4.94
CA ALA A 115 1.96 -1.98 6.33
C ALA A 115 0.61 -2.65 6.67
N ILE A 116 -0.33 -2.70 5.73
CA ILE A 116 -1.59 -3.44 5.89
C ILE A 116 -1.31 -4.94 5.92
N LEU A 117 -0.50 -5.46 4.99
CA LEU A 117 -0.23 -6.89 4.86
C LEU A 117 0.40 -7.45 6.13
N VAL A 118 1.41 -6.79 6.69
CA VAL A 118 2.07 -7.24 7.94
C VAL A 118 1.08 -7.41 9.10
N ASN A 119 -0.03 -6.66 9.08
CA ASN A 119 -1.04 -6.70 10.12
C ASN A 119 -2.30 -7.49 9.74
N VAL A 120 -2.44 -8.00 8.51
CA VAL A 120 -3.69 -8.67 8.08
C VAL A 120 -3.92 -9.95 8.89
N ARG A 121 -5.17 -10.18 9.31
CA ARG A 121 -5.55 -11.46 9.94
C ARG A 121 -5.45 -12.61 8.95
N GLU A 122 -4.99 -13.76 9.43
CA GLU A 122 -4.96 -15.03 8.67
C GLU A 122 -6.32 -15.33 8.03
N THR A 123 -7.42 -15.04 8.74
CA THR A 123 -8.79 -15.26 8.23
C THR A 123 -9.14 -14.44 6.99
N LYS A 124 -8.38 -13.38 6.67
CA LYS A 124 -8.57 -12.51 5.51
C LYS A 124 -7.50 -12.70 4.42
N GLU A 125 -6.49 -13.53 4.67
CA GLU A 125 -5.36 -13.69 3.73
C GLU A 125 -5.78 -14.29 2.40
N LYS A 126 -6.81 -15.15 2.39
CA LYS A 126 -7.34 -15.76 1.17
C LYS A 126 -8.04 -14.71 0.29
N GLU A 127 -8.83 -13.82 0.88
CA GLU A 127 -9.48 -12.73 0.14
C GLU A 127 -8.46 -11.72 -0.38
N VAL A 128 -7.45 -11.38 0.43
CA VAL A 128 -6.35 -10.50 -0.01
C VAL A 128 -5.59 -11.12 -1.19
N TRP A 129 -5.27 -12.42 -1.13
CA TRP A 129 -4.61 -13.10 -2.24
C TRP A 129 -5.43 -13.04 -3.52
N LYS A 130 -6.75 -13.26 -3.43
CA LYS A 130 -7.63 -13.17 -4.58
C LYS A 130 -7.58 -11.79 -5.24
N ILE A 131 -7.58 -10.71 -4.44
CA ILE A 131 -7.41 -9.34 -4.96
C ILE A 131 -6.07 -9.21 -5.71
N PHE A 132 -4.99 -9.78 -5.17
CA PHE A 132 -3.68 -9.71 -5.84
C PHE A 132 -3.62 -10.50 -7.14
N GLU A 133 -4.34 -11.61 -7.24
CA GLU A 133 -4.50 -12.34 -8.50
C GLU A 133 -5.29 -11.53 -9.52
N ASP A 134 -6.46 -11.01 -9.12
CA ASP A 134 -7.38 -10.25 -9.98
C ASP A 134 -6.71 -8.97 -10.52
N GLU A 135 -5.99 -8.24 -9.66
CA GLU A 135 -5.30 -6.99 -10.01
C GLU A 135 -3.86 -7.21 -10.52
N LYS A 136 -3.43 -8.47 -10.67
CA LYS A 136 -2.07 -8.86 -11.11
C LYS A 136 -0.95 -8.15 -10.32
N THR A 137 -1.16 -7.97 -9.02
CA THR A 137 -0.31 -7.12 -8.16
C THR A 137 1.15 -7.57 -8.16
N VAL A 138 1.41 -8.88 -8.07
CA VAL A 138 2.78 -9.43 -8.10
C VAL A 138 3.48 -9.06 -9.41
N VAL A 139 2.78 -9.19 -10.54
CA VAL A 139 3.35 -8.84 -11.85
C VAL A 139 3.71 -7.36 -11.89
N SER A 140 2.83 -6.49 -11.41
CA SER A 140 3.06 -5.04 -11.39
C SER A 140 4.25 -4.64 -10.51
N VAL A 141 4.38 -5.23 -9.33
CA VAL A 141 5.54 -4.97 -8.45
C VAL A 141 6.84 -5.48 -9.07
N VAL A 142 6.80 -6.66 -9.70
CA VAL A 142 7.96 -7.20 -10.43
C VAL A 142 8.34 -6.30 -11.60
N SER A 143 7.38 -5.86 -12.42
CA SER A 143 7.63 -4.94 -13.53
C SER A 143 8.19 -3.61 -13.06
N ASN A 144 7.68 -3.05 -11.96
CA ASN A 144 8.26 -1.87 -11.35
C ASN A 144 9.74 -2.13 -10.99
N LEU A 145 10.05 -3.19 -10.25
CA LEU A 145 11.44 -3.51 -9.88
C LEU A 145 12.35 -3.73 -11.09
N GLN A 146 11.84 -4.25 -12.20
CA GLN A 146 12.59 -4.39 -13.46
C GLN A 146 12.94 -3.04 -14.09
N ASP A 147 12.03 -2.07 -14.00
CA ASP A 147 12.20 -0.71 -14.54
C ASP A 147 13.14 0.16 -13.66
N PHE A 148 13.63 -0.39 -12.54
CA PHE A 148 14.54 0.31 -11.65
C PHE A 148 15.84 0.69 -12.37
N SER A 149 16.12 1.99 -12.42
CA SER A 149 17.42 2.51 -12.84
C SER A 149 17.97 3.49 -11.81
N GLU A 150 19.20 3.23 -11.37
CA GLU A 150 19.89 4.10 -10.43
C GLU A 150 20.19 5.44 -11.09
N GLY A 151 19.81 6.53 -10.44
CA GLY A 151 19.89 7.89 -10.97
C GLY A 151 18.55 8.45 -11.46
N SER A 152 17.59 7.60 -11.83
CA SER A 152 16.22 8.04 -12.14
C SER A 152 15.26 7.83 -10.96
N MET A 153 15.49 6.78 -10.17
CA MET A 153 14.68 6.42 -9.00
C MET A 153 15.51 6.44 -7.71
N SER A 154 14.85 6.73 -6.59
CA SER A 154 15.50 6.74 -5.27
C SER A 154 15.80 5.33 -4.77
N VAL A 155 16.81 5.19 -3.91
CA VAL A 155 17.11 3.92 -3.22
C VAL A 155 15.92 3.47 -2.37
N GLU A 156 15.27 4.40 -1.68
CA GLU A 156 14.06 4.15 -0.88
C GLU A 156 12.96 3.48 -1.71
N TRP A 157 12.80 3.90 -2.97
CA TRP A 157 11.81 3.29 -3.86
C TRP A 157 12.02 1.79 -4.04
N PHE A 158 13.25 1.42 -4.38
CA PHE A 158 13.61 0.03 -4.60
C PHE A 158 13.43 -0.76 -3.31
N GLN A 159 13.83 -0.20 -2.17
CA GLN A 159 13.68 -0.83 -0.87
C GLN A 159 12.23 -1.13 -0.52
N GLU A 160 11.32 -0.17 -0.72
CA GLU A 160 9.90 -0.33 -0.39
C GLU A 160 9.19 -1.29 -1.36
N MET A 161 9.51 -1.25 -2.66
CA MET A 161 8.98 -2.21 -3.63
C MET A 161 9.50 -3.63 -3.37
N ALA A 162 10.78 -3.77 -3.07
CA ALA A 162 11.41 -5.04 -2.70
C ALA A 162 10.81 -5.59 -1.40
N LEU A 163 10.61 -4.73 -0.40
CA LEU A 163 10.00 -5.12 0.88
C LEU A 163 8.57 -5.61 0.69
N LEU A 164 7.76 -4.90 -0.12
CA LEU A 164 6.41 -5.35 -0.45
C LEU A 164 6.43 -6.73 -1.11
N LEU A 165 7.29 -6.93 -2.12
CA LEU A 165 7.38 -8.21 -2.82
C LEU A 165 7.85 -9.34 -1.89
N SER A 166 8.84 -9.10 -1.03
CA SER A 166 9.27 -10.04 0.01
C SER A 166 8.10 -10.42 0.93
N THR A 167 7.33 -9.44 1.43
CA THR A 167 6.17 -9.70 2.29
C THR A 167 5.12 -10.54 1.58
N ILE A 168 4.84 -10.27 0.30
CA ILE A 168 3.91 -11.07 -0.51
C ILE A 168 4.40 -12.52 -0.64
N MET A 169 5.68 -12.72 -0.98
CA MET A 169 6.27 -14.06 -1.15
C MET A 169 6.32 -14.87 0.15
N LEU A 170 6.55 -14.22 1.28
CA LEU A 170 6.55 -14.87 2.58
C LEU A 170 5.14 -15.32 2.99
N LYS A 171 4.12 -14.48 2.77
CA LYS A 171 2.72 -14.80 3.11
C LYS A 171 2.05 -15.76 2.14
N TRP A 172 2.37 -15.65 0.84
CA TRP A 172 1.76 -16.45 -0.22
C TRP A 172 2.85 -17.14 -1.04
N PRO A 173 3.34 -18.31 -0.58
CA PRO A 173 4.44 -19.03 -1.23
C PRO A 173 4.20 -19.35 -2.71
N GLN A 174 2.94 -19.48 -3.15
CA GLN A 174 2.59 -19.69 -4.55
C GLN A 174 3.06 -18.56 -5.48
N SER A 175 3.25 -17.34 -4.95
CA SER A 175 3.78 -16.21 -5.73
C SER A 175 5.27 -16.35 -6.07
N ARG A 176 6.03 -17.16 -5.32
CA ARG A 176 7.49 -17.26 -5.46
C ARG A 176 7.92 -17.80 -6.82
N TYR A 177 7.15 -18.74 -7.38
CA TYR A 177 7.49 -19.34 -8.67
C TYR A 177 7.49 -18.32 -9.81
N SER A 178 6.52 -17.41 -9.86
CA SER A 178 6.46 -16.39 -10.92
C SER A 178 7.54 -15.32 -10.76
N VAL A 179 7.98 -15.06 -9.54
CA VAL A 179 9.08 -14.14 -9.24
C VAL A 179 10.43 -14.78 -9.57
N TRP A 180 10.69 -16.01 -9.08
CA TRP A 180 11.94 -16.74 -9.30
C TRP A 180 12.23 -16.98 -10.78
N ASN A 181 11.22 -17.38 -11.56
CA ASN A 181 11.39 -17.68 -12.98
C ASN A 181 11.41 -16.43 -13.88
N ASN A 182 11.52 -15.23 -13.32
CA ASN A 182 11.60 -14.01 -14.09
C ASN A 182 13.08 -13.62 -14.32
N PRO A 183 13.67 -13.93 -15.49
CA PRO A 183 15.10 -13.70 -15.73
C PRO A 183 15.46 -12.22 -15.75
N ALA A 184 14.55 -11.35 -16.21
CA ALA A 184 14.78 -9.91 -16.23
C ALA A 184 14.89 -9.33 -14.82
N LEU A 185 14.01 -9.76 -13.91
CA LEU A 185 14.11 -9.39 -12.50
C LEU A 185 15.42 -9.91 -11.89
N MET A 186 15.77 -11.19 -12.12
CA MET A 186 17.00 -11.77 -11.58
C MET A 186 18.25 -11.02 -12.05
N GLY A 187 18.32 -10.62 -13.32
CA GLY A 187 19.42 -9.81 -13.84
C GLY A 187 19.50 -8.42 -13.19
N VAL A 188 18.37 -7.78 -12.91
CA VAL A 188 18.34 -6.49 -12.17
C VAL A 188 18.81 -6.69 -10.74
N LEU A 189 18.32 -7.72 -10.04
CA LEU A 189 18.73 -8.01 -8.66
C LEU A 189 20.23 -8.31 -8.57
N GLU A 190 20.77 -9.09 -9.49
CA GLU A 190 22.21 -9.37 -9.57
C GLU A 190 22.99 -8.06 -9.76
N SER A 191 22.62 -7.24 -10.75
CA SER A 191 23.24 -5.94 -11.00
C SER A 191 23.20 -5.02 -9.77
N VAL A 192 22.05 -4.94 -9.09
CA VAL A 192 21.85 -4.13 -7.88
C VAL A 192 22.69 -4.65 -6.72
N SER A 193 22.88 -5.97 -6.60
CA SER A 193 23.68 -6.59 -5.52
C SER A 193 25.17 -6.24 -5.56
N GLN A 194 25.69 -5.86 -6.74
CA GLN A 194 27.08 -5.48 -6.95
C GLN A 194 27.35 -3.98 -6.69
N LYS A 195 26.30 -3.20 -6.44
CA LYS A 195 26.41 -1.74 -6.21
C LYS A 195 26.97 -1.44 -4.82
N PRO A 196 27.67 -0.31 -4.63
CA PRO A 196 28.23 0.06 -3.32
C PRO A 196 27.15 0.42 -2.29
N ASP A 197 25.93 0.75 -2.72
CA ASP A 197 24.83 1.12 -1.83
C ASP A 197 24.37 -0.07 -0.97
N MET A 198 24.58 0.06 0.34
CA MET A 198 24.23 -0.97 1.31
C MET A 198 22.72 -1.19 1.43
N GLY A 199 21.92 -0.14 1.24
CA GLY A 199 20.46 -0.21 1.32
C GLY A 199 19.87 -1.08 0.21
N LEU A 200 20.36 -0.90 -1.01
CA LEU A 200 20.03 -1.73 -2.17
C LEU A 200 20.45 -3.18 -1.97
N ARG A 201 21.69 -3.42 -1.52
CA ARG A 201 22.19 -4.79 -1.27
C ARG A 201 21.36 -5.53 -0.24
N VAL A 202 21.03 -4.88 0.88
CA VAL A 202 20.20 -5.48 1.94
C VAL A 202 18.80 -5.79 1.43
N ALA A 203 18.19 -4.90 0.63
CA ALA A 203 16.88 -5.16 0.04
C ALA A 203 16.91 -6.35 -0.93
N THR A 204 17.92 -6.43 -1.78
CA THR A 204 18.11 -7.57 -2.68
C THR A 204 18.31 -8.88 -1.93
N LEU A 205 19.12 -8.89 -0.87
CA LEU A 205 19.31 -10.10 -0.05
C LEU A 205 18.02 -10.56 0.64
N LYS A 206 17.20 -9.61 1.14
CA LYS A 206 15.88 -9.93 1.71
C LYS A 206 14.92 -10.50 0.67
N LEU A 207 14.97 -10.03 -0.57
CA LEU A 207 14.22 -10.62 -1.68
C LEU A 207 14.67 -12.05 -1.92
N TYR A 208 15.97 -12.29 -2.05
CA TYR A 208 16.50 -13.65 -2.24
C TYR A 208 16.14 -14.60 -1.10
N SER A 209 16.15 -14.14 0.16
CA SER A 209 15.76 -14.99 1.29
C SER A 209 14.27 -15.30 1.36
N SER A 210 13.45 -14.57 0.60
CA SER A 210 11.98 -14.73 0.58
C SER A 210 11.51 -15.65 -0.55
N LEU A 211 12.38 -15.97 -1.51
CA LEU A 211 12.18 -16.96 -2.58
C LEU A 211 12.30 -18.37 -2.00
#